data_AF-A0A0G2H1L8-F1
#
_entry.id   AF-A0A0G2H1L8-F1
#
_cell.length_a   1.000
_cell.length_b   1.000
_cell.length_c   1.000
_cell.angle_alpha   90.00
_cell.angle_beta   90.00
_cell.angle_gamma   90.00
#
_symmetry.space_group_name_H-M   'P 1'
#
loop_
_entity.id
_entity.type
_entity.pdbx_description
1 polymer ?
#
loop_
_entity_poly.entity_id
_entity_poly.type
_entity_poly.pdbx_seq_one_letter_code
_entity_poly.pdbx_strand_id
1 'polypeptide(L)'
;MAVGKNKRLSKGKKGLKKRAQDPFARKDWYNLKAPSTFNVRDVGKTLVNRTTGLKNANDALKGRIFEVSLADLQQDEEHAFRKVKLRVDEVQGRNCLTNFHGLDFTSDKLRSLVRKWQSLIEANCTVKTTDDYLLRLFAIAFTQRRPNQVKKTTYARSSQIRAIRKKMVDIIQREAASCTLAQLTGKLIPEVIGREIQKSTQGIYPLQNVHIRKVKLLKQPKFDLGSLLNLHGESSTNDEGQKVEREFKERVLETVKRSFSSTRNWQSLKLAYRLHPAPDNSPKDENHRPIIFMHGLFGSKRNNGTVSTLLAKDLKRDIYAIDLRNHGDSPHDPRHDYPSMAEDVQHFIAGHGLEKPALIGHSMGAKVAMTLALKQPSLISALIPVDNSPIDAALKSDFSKYIEGMLDVEASKPTNSKAADKVLSKYESNLGIRHFLLANIVRHRDGRPWTFGIPLKTLAKAIQEGHMADFPYKDPGVTRYEGPTLLIRGTKSHYVPDDFLPAIGQFFPRFELLDIDCGHWVISEEMEQFRAGVREWFEKLEEM
;
A
#
# COMPACT_ATOMS: atom_id res chain seq x y z
N MET A 1 -3.99 -52.94 66.21
CA MET A 1 -2.92 -53.12 65.21
C MET A 1 -3.18 -54.44 64.46
N ALA A 2 -3.92 -54.40 63.35
CA ALA A 2 -3.97 -55.47 62.37
C ALA A 2 -4.58 -54.94 61.07
N VAL A 3 -3.93 -55.28 59.96
CA VAL A 3 -4.03 -54.71 58.62
C VAL A 3 -5.22 -55.31 57.85
N GLY A 4 -6.19 -54.48 57.45
CA GLY A 4 -7.25 -54.85 56.51
C GLY A 4 -6.92 -54.38 55.08
N LYS A 5 -6.49 -55.31 54.22
CA LYS A 5 -6.21 -55.07 52.79
C LYS A 5 -7.50 -54.70 52.04
N ASN A 6 -7.63 -53.44 51.60
CA ASN A 6 -8.72 -53.04 50.72
C ASN A 6 -8.38 -53.29 49.24
N LYS A 7 -9.35 -53.90 48.55
CA LYS A 7 -9.33 -54.34 47.14
C LYS A 7 -9.09 -53.16 46.18
N ARG A 8 -8.32 -53.46 45.12
CA ARG A 8 -8.15 -52.68 43.89
C ARG A 8 -9.47 -52.03 43.41
N LEU A 9 -9.50 -50.71 43.37
CA LEU A 9 -10.31 -49.93 42.43
C LEU A 9 -9.35 -49.33 41.40
N SER A 10 -9.39 -49.86 40.17
CA SER A 10 -8.60 -49.37 39.05
C SER A 10 -8.94 -47.90 38.79
N LYS A 11 -7.98 -46.99 39.00
CA LYS A 11 -8.07 -45.60 38.57
C LYS A 11 -8.45 -45.56 37.09
N GLY A 12 -9.54 -44.85 36.80
CA GLY A 12 -10.19 -44.79 35.49
C GLY A 12 -9.22 -44.44 34.35
N LYS A 13 -9.49 -45.04 33.18
CA LYS A 13 -8.83 -44.73 31.90
C LYS A 13 -8.72 -43.22 31.74
N LYS A 14 -7.48 -42.71 31.72
CA LYS A 14 -7.15 -41.37 31.21
C LYS A 14 -7.86 -41.20 29.86
N GLY A 15 -8.66 -40.14 29.73
CA GLY A 15 -9.42 -39.85 28.53
C GLY A 15 -8.55 -39.99 27.27
N LEU A 16 -9.08 -40.69 26.27
CA LEU A 16 -8.46 -40.79 24.95
C LEU A 16 -8.07 -39.37 24.50
N LYS A 17 -6.76 -39.12 24.33
CA LYS A 17 -6.29 -37.93 23.61
C LYS A 17 -7.04 -37.91 22.28
N LYS A 18 -7.91 -36.91 22.06
CA LYS A 18 -8.56 -36.70 20.76
C LYS A 18 -7.45 -36.70 19.71
N ARG A 19 -7.47 -37.68 18.80
CA ARG A 19 -6.55 -37.71 17.66
C ARG A 19 -6.66 -36.36 16.95
N ALA A 20 -5.53 -35.76 16.59
CA ALA A 20 -5.51 -34.56 15.77
C ALA A 20 -6.24 -34.88 14.45
N GLN A 21 -7.43 -34.31 14.28
CA GLN A 21 -8.25 -34.49 13.09
C GLN A 21 -7.88 -33.40 12.09
N ASP A 22 -7.68 -33.79 10.82
CA ASP A 22 -7.43 -32.86 9.72
C ASP A 22 -8.52 -31.76 9.70
N PRO A 23 -8.15 -30.47 9.73
CA PRO A 23 -9.09 -29.36 9.61
C PRO A 23 -10.03 -29.44 8.40
N PHE A 24 -9.60 -30.01 7.26
CA PHE A 24 -10.43 -30.16 6.07
C PHE A 24 -11.53 -31.21 6.23
N ALA A 25 -11.33 -32.23 7.09
CA ALA A 25 -12.35 -33.24 7.36
C ALA A 25 -13.59 -32.67 8.08
N ARG A 26 -13.46 -31.46 8.67
CA ARG A 26 -14.55 -30.75 9.36
C ARG A 26 -15.21 -29.69 8.51
N LYS A 27 -14.83 -29.55 7.23
CA LYS A 27 -15.30 -28.49 6.35
C LYS A 27 -16.27 -29.01 5.31
N ASP A 28 -17.23 -28.15 5.00
CA ASP A 28 -18.26 -28.37 4.01
C ASP A 28 -18.08 -27.33 2.89
N TRP A 29 -18.21 -27.78 1.64
CA TRP A 29 -18.10 -26.94 0.45
C TRP A 29 -19.46 -26.36 0.05
N TYR A 30 -19.44 -25.12 -0.42
CA TYR A 30 -20.58 -24.33 -0.88
C TYR A 30 -20.25 -23.69 -2.23
N ASN A 31 -21.22 -23.56 -3.11
CA ASN A 31 -21.10 -22.90 -4.41
C ASN A 31 -21.46 -21.42 -4.29
N LEU A 32 -20.73 -20.54 -4.99
CA LEU A 32 -21.00 -19.12 -5.05
C LEU A 32 -21.84 -18.80 -6.28
N LYS A 33 -23.02 -18.21 -6.08
CA LYS A 33 -23.95 -17.84 -7.16
C LYS A 33 -23.99 -16.33 -7.35
N ALA A 34 -23.67 -15.86 -8.55
CA ALA A 34 -23.81 -14.47 -8.95
C ALA A 34 -25.28 -14.11 -9.27
N PRO A 35 -25.64 -12.81 -9.14
CA PRO A 35 -26.90 -12.23 -9.63
C PRO A 35 -27.19 -12.54 -11.10
N SER A 36 -28.47 -12.51 -11.48
CA SER A 36 -28.92 -12.62 -12.89
C SER A 36 -28.47 -11.46 -13.79
N THR A 37 -27.88 -10.40 -13.22
CA THR A 37 -27.28 -9.30 -14.00
C THR A 37 -26.00 -9.71 -14.73
N PHE A 38 -25.40 -10.85 -14.37
CA PHE A 38 -24.21 -11.41 -15.01
C PHE A 38 -24.57 -12.67 -15.80
N ASN A 39 -23.86 -12.93 -16.90
CA ASN A 39 -24.08 -14.10 -17.74
C ASN A 39 -23.73 -15.41 -17.01
N VAL A 40 -22.55 -15.45 -16.38
CA VAL A 40 -22.07 -16.62 -15.64
C VAL A 40 -22.51 -16.53 -14.20
N ARG A 41 -23.44 -17.40 -13.83
CA ARG A 41 -23.97 -17.47 -12.46
C ARG A 41 -23.10 -18.27 -11.50
N ASP A 42 -22.38 -19.27 -11.99
CA ASP A 42 -21.50 -20.11 -11.17
C ASP A 42 -20.10 -19.52 -11.10
N VAL A 43 -19.80 -18.86 -10.00
CA VAL A 43 -18.57 -18.08 -9.84
C VAL A 43 -17.42 -18.93 -9.30
N GLY A 44 -17.73 -19.85 -8.40
CA GLY A 44 -16.71 -20.65 -7.72
C GLY A 44 -17.24 -21.37 -6.49
N LYS A 45 -16.31 -21.83 -5.63
CA LYS A 45 -16.62 -22.58 -4.42
C LYS A 45 -15.97 -21.93 -3.20
N THR A 46 -16.62 -22.03 -2.05
CA THR A 46 -16.07 -21.62 -0.75
C THR A 46 -16.29 -22.74 0.26
N LEU A 47 -15.45 -22.76 1.29
CA LEU A 47 -15.49 -23.75 2.35
C LEU A 47 -15.67 -23.07 3.71
N VAL A 48 -16.43 -23.73 4.58
CA VAL A 48 -16.64 -23.32 5.97
C VAL A 48 -16.69 -24.56 6.85
N ASN A 49 -16.42 -24.40 8.14
CA ASN A 49 -16.57 -25.51 9.08
C ASN A 49 -18.05 -25.92 9.12
N ARG A 50 -18.31 -27.23 9.17
CA ARG A 50 -19.65 -27.78 9.34
C ARG A 50 -20.27 -27.22 10.62
N THR A 51 -21.57 -26.97 10.59
CA THR A 51 -22.33 -26.53 11.75
C THR A 51 -22.14 -27.52 12.90
N THR A 52 -21.65 -27.03 14.04
CA THR A 52 -21.45 -27.84 15.25
C THR A 52 -21.87 -27.04 16.47
N GLY A 53 -22.81 -27.57 17.25
CA GLY A 53 -23.35 -26.89 18.43
C GLY A 53 -23.93 -25.51 18.08
N LEU A 54 -23.47 -24.47 18.77
CA LEU A 54 -23.92 -23.08 18.59
C LEU A 54 -23.27 -22.34 17.40
N LYS A 55 -22.30 -22.96 16.71
CA LYS A 55 -21.60 -22.33 15.57
C LYS A 55 -22.23 -22.78 14.27
N ASN A 56 -23.03 -21.90 13.67
CA ASN A 56 -23.69 -22.14 12.38
C ASN A 56 -22.76 -21.81 11.20
N ALA A 57 -22.72 -22.68 10.20
CA ALA A 57 -21.99 -22.47 8.97
C ALA A 57 -22.53 -21.27 8.17
N ASN A 58 -23.85 -21.06 8.17
CA ASN A 58 -24.50 -19.99 7.40
C ASN A 58 -24.06 -18.61 7.89
N ASP A 59 -24.01 -18.40 9.21
CA ASP A 59 -23.62 -17.11 9.79
C ASP A 59 -22.15 -16.77 9.48
N ALA A 60 -21.30 -17.79 9.36
CA ALA A 60 -19.90 -17.63 8.99
C ALA A 60 -19.67 -17.42 7.49
N LEU A 61 -20.66 -17.72 6.64
CA LEU A 61 -20.64 -17.50 5.19
C LEU A 61 -21.23 -16.14 4.83
N LYS A 62 -22.33 -15.72 5.48
CA LYS A 62 -22.94 -14.41 5.28
C LYS A 62 -21.95 -13.29 5.58
N GLY A 63 -21.98 -12.25 4.77
CA GLY A 63 -21.08 -11.09 4.87
C GLY A 63 -19.69 -11.30 4.26
N ARG A 64 -19.31 -12.51 3.85
CA ARG A 64 -18.07 -12.71 3.07
C ARG A 64 -18.17 -11.97 1.73
N ILE A 65 -17.08 -11.33 1.34
CA ILE A 65 -16.96 -10.61 0.08
C ILE A 65 -15.99 -11.37 -0.81
N PHE A 66 -16.44 -11.70 -2.01
CA PHE A 66 -15.65 -12.35 -3.04
C PHE A 66 -15.34 -11.33 -4.13
N GLU A 67 -14.09 -11.30 -4.57
CA GLU A 67 -13.62 -10.44 -5.65
C GLU A 67 -13.39 -11.30 -6.88
N VAL A 68 -14.07 -10.96 -7.98
CA VAL A 68 -14.10 -11.75 -9.22
C VAL A 68 -13.83 -10.82 -10.39
N SER A 69 -13.11 -11.30 -11.41
CA SER A 69 -12.97 -10.56 -12.66
C SER A 69 -14.32 -10.43 -13.36
N LEU A 70 -14.62 -9.27 -13.95
CA LEU A 70 -15.82 -9.10 -14.77
C LEU A 70 -15.75 -9.95 -16.04
N ALA A 71 -14.54 -10.25 -16.55
CA ALA A 71 -14.37 -11.17 -17.67
C ALA A 71 -14.91 -12.56 -17.35
N ASP A 72 -14.63 -13.09 -16.15
CA ASP A 72 -15.12 -14.41 -15.73
C ASP A 72 -16.65 -14.44 -15.57
N LEU A 73 -17.25 -13.30 -15.21
CA LEU A 73 -18.70 -13.16 -15.04
C LEU A 73 -19.46 -12.95 -16.37
N GLN A 74 -18.81 -12.38 -17.38
CA GLN A 74 -19.43 -12.01 -18.65
C GLN A 74 -18.96 -12.83 -19.86
N GLN A 75 -17.86 -13.58 -19.71
CA GLN A 75 -17.12 -14.26 -20.78
C GLN A 75 -16.54 -13.29 -21.84
N ASP A 76 -16.14 -12.10 -21.39
CA ASP A 76 -15.56 -11.06 -22.24
C ASP A 76 -14.23 -10.55 -21.67
N GLU A 77 -13.14 -10.87 -22.37
CA GLU A 77 -11.76 -10.52 -22.00
C GLU A 77 -11.51 -9.00 -22.02
N GLU A 78 -12.28 -8.21 -22.76
CA GLU A 78 -12.11 -6.75 -22.77
C GLU A 78 -12.34 -6.15 -21.38
N HIS A 79 -13.14 -6.83 -20.55
CA HIS A 79 -13.50 -6.41 -19.22
C HIS A 79 -12.65 -7.03 -18.10
N ALA A 80 -11.58 -7.76 -18.42
CA ALA A 80 -10.73 -8.47 -17.45
C ALA A 80 -10.12 -7.57 -16.38
N PHE A 81 -9.90 -6.28 -16.69
CA PHE A 81 -9.32 -5.32 -15.75
C PHE A 81 -10.30 -4.83 -14.67
N ARG A 82 -11.57 -5.23 -14.71
CA ARG A 82 -12.60 -4.79 -13.77
C ARG A 82 -12.86 -5.92 -12.78
N LYS A 83 -12.74 -5.59 -11.50
CA LYS A 83 -12.96 -6.53 -10.39
C LYS A 83 -14.28 -6.17 -9.73
N VAL A 84 -15.21 -7.12 -9.74
CA VAL A 84 -16.51 -7.01 -9.10
C VAL A 84 -16.43 -7.64 -7.71
N LYS A 85 -16.96 -6.92 -6.71
CA LYS A 85 -17.09 -7.41 -5.35
C LYS A 85 -18.51 -7.89 -5.13
N LEU A 86 -18.65 -9.17 -4.82
CA LEU A 86 -19.92 -9.83 -4.54
C LEU A 86 -19.97 -10.23 -3.07
N ARG A 87 -20.96 -9.76 -2.32
CA ARG A 87 -21.15 -10.14 -0.91
C ARG A 87 -22.19 -11.25 -0.80
N VAL A 88 -21.94 -12.27 0.00
CA VAL A 88 -22.94 -13.28 0.35
C VAL A 88 -23.95 -12.67 1.32
N ASP A 89 -25.21 -12.59 0.89
CA ASP A 89 -26.31 -12.08 1.72
C ASP A 89 -27.14 -13.23 2.30
N GLU A 90 -27.36 -14.31 1.53
CA GLU A 90 -28.13 -15.48 1.96
C GLU A 90 -27.49 -16.80 1.51
N VAL A 91 -27.76 -17.89 2.25
CA VAL A 91 -27.30 -19.23 1.91
C VAL A 91 -28.49 -20.16 1.78
N GLN A 92 -28.70 -20.73 0.60
CA GLN A 92 -29.73 -21.72 0.34
C GLN A 92 -29.11 -23.10 0.08
N GLY A 93 -29.33 -24.03 1.01
CA GLY A 93 -28.73 -25.37 0.93
C GLY A 93 -27.20 -25.29 0.85
N ARG A 94 -26.63 -25.58 -0.34
CA ARG A 94 -25.19 -25.50 -0.63
C ARG A 94 -24.81 -24.32 -1.51
N ASN A 95 -25.74 -23.43 -1.83
CA ASN A 95 -25.52 -22.27 -2.69
C ASN A 95 -25.52 -20.99 -1.84
N CYS A 96 -24.48 -20.17 -2.01
CA CYS A 96 -24.39 -18.83 -1.45
C CYS A 96 -24.89 -17.83 -2.49
N LEU A 97 -26.00 -17.16 -2.19
CA LEU A 97 -26.57 -16.10 -3.01
C LEU A 97 -25.83 -14.80 -2.72
N THR A 98 -25.33 -14.16 -3.77
CA THR A 98 -24.50 -12.97 -3.65
C THR A 98 -25.14 -11.73 -4.26
N ASN A 99 -24.86 -10.58 -3.68
CA ASN A 99 -25.30 -9.28 -4.18
C ASN A 99 -24.10 -8.40 -4.53
N PHE A 100 -24.31 -7.42 -5.40
CA PHE A 100 -23.28 -6.47 -5.78
C PHE A 100 -22.88 -5.59 -4.59
N HIS A 101 -21.58 -5.58 -4.25
CA HIS A 101 -21.03 -4.81 -3.14
C HIS A 101 -20.09 -3.69 -3.61
N GLY A 102 -19.47 -3.83 -4.77
CA GLY A 102 -18.59 -2.81 -5.30
C GLY A 102 -17.90 -3.21 -6.59
N LEU A 103 -17.19 -2.26 -7.16
CA LEU A 103 -16.41 -2.43 -8.38
C LEU A 103 -15.08 -1.70 -8.20
N ASP A 104 -13.99 -2.31 -8.65
CA ASP A 104 -12.68 -1.68 -8.65
C ASP A 104 -11.92 -2.05 -9.93
N PHE A 105 -10.86 -1.31 -10.22
CA PHE A 105 -9.95 -1.63 -11.31
C PHE A 105 -8.80 -2.50 -10.80
N THR A 106 -8.22 -3.29 -11.69
CA THR A 106 -6.90 -3.87 -11.47
C THR A 106 -5.83 -2.78 -11.44
N SER A 107 -4.75 -3.01 -10.69
CA SER A 107 -3.71 -2.01 -10.48
C SER A 107 -2.91 -1.75 -11.77
N ASP A 108 -2.68 -2.78 -12.57
CA ASP A 108 -2.02 -2.74 -13.87
C ASP A 108 -2.79 -1.88 -14.89
N LYS A 109 -4.12 -2.02 -15.00
CA LYS A 109 -4.91 -1.18 -15.91
C LYS A 109 -4.89 0.28 -15.51
N LEU A 110 -5.06 0.58 -14.22
CA LEU A 110 -4.98 1.97 -13.76
C LEU A 110 -3.60 2.58 -14.07
N ARG A 111 -2.52 1.82 -13.80
CA ARG A 111 -1.14 2.24 -14.10
C ARG A 111 -0.88 2.38 -15.60
N SER A 112 -1.54 1.62 -16.46
CA SER A 112 -1.38 1.71 -17.93
C SER A 112 -2.13 2.90 -18.56
N LEU A 113 -3.25 3.30 -17.95
CA LEU A 113 -4.06 4.46 -18.37
C LEU A 113 -3.39 5.79 -18.01
N VAL A 114 -2.78 5.87 -16.82
CA VAL A 114 -2.11 7.09 -16.34
C VAL A 114 -0.77 7.28 -17.04
N ARG A 115 -0.77 8.07 -18.12
CA ARG A 115 0.42 8.42 -18.91
C ARG A 115 0.76 9.91 -18.80
N LYS A 116 2.04 10.26 -19.02
CA LYS A 116 2.53 11.64 -19.14
C LYS A 116 1.94 12.33 -20.39
N TRP A 117 2.02 13.67 -20.43
CA TRP A 117 1.64 14.51 -21.59
C TRP A 117 0.14 14.63 -21.89
N GLN A 118 -0.71 14.20 -20.97
CA GLN A 118 -2.16 14.39 -20.99
C GLN A 118 -2.64 14.81 -19.60
N SER A 119 -3.78 15.50 -19.51
CA SER A 119 -4.40 15.81 -18.22
C SER A 119 -5.22 14.62 -17.73
N LEU A 120 -5.05 14.28 -16.45
CA LEU A 120 -5.93 13.38 -15.72
C LEU A 120 -7.07 14.19 -15.09
N ILE A 121 -8.29 13.70 -15.27
CA ILE A 121 -9.51 14.32 -14.75
C ILE A 121 -10.26 13.28 -13.93
N GLU A 122 -10.32 13.51 -12.63
CA GLU A 122 -11.06 12.68 -11.69
C GLU A 122 -12.27 13.42 -11.16
N ALA A 123 -13.36 12.68 -10.96
CA ALA A 123 -14.57 13.14 -10.29
C ALA A 123 -15.11 12.02 -9.39
N ASN A 124 -15.70 12.40 -8.26
CA ASN A 124 -16.42 11.46 -7.41
C ASN A 124 -17.80 12.02 -7.06
N CYS A 125 -18.74 11.12 -6.82
CA CYS A 125 -20.12 11.47 -6.53
C CYS A 125 -20.68 10.44 -5.54
N THR A 126 -21.39 10.93 -4.52
CA THR A 126 -22.11 10.07 -3.58
C THR A 126 -23.59 10.17 -3.93
N VAL A 127 -24.20 9.03 -4.26
CA VAL A 127 -25.56 8.95 -4.78
C VAL A 127 -26.33 7.86 -4.05
N LYS A 128 -27.61 8.14 -3.79
CA LYS A 128 -28.55 7.17 -3.25
C LYS A 128 -29.37 6.61 -4.41
N THR A 129 -29.42 5.29 -4.54
CA THR A 129 -30.26 4.61 -5.54
C THR A 129 -31.72 4.57 -5.09
N THR A 130 -32.61 4.15 -5.99
CA THR A 130 -34.06 4.03 -5.71
C THR A 130 -34.40 2.98 -4.65
N ASP A 131 -33.58 1.95 -4.52
CA ASP A 131 -33.64 0.87 -3.53
C ASP A 131 -32.80 1.17 -2.27
N ASP A 132 -32.55 2.46 -1.98
CA ASP A 132 -31.94 2.95 -0.75
C ASP A 132 -30.48 2.55 -0.48
N TYR A 133 -29.74 2.10 -1.49
CA TYR A 133 -28.29 1.94 -1.39
C TYR A 133 -27.58 3.28 -1.55
N LEU A 134 -26.67 3.60 -0.61
CA LEU A 134 -25.81 4.76 -0.71
C LEU A 134 -24.46 4.34 -1.29
N LEU A 135 -24.17 4.81 -2.49
CA LEU A 135 -22.97 4.47 -3.25
C LEU A 135 -22.06 5.68 -3.43
N ARG A 136 -20.75 5.44 -3.47
CA ARG A 136 -19.77 6.43 -3.94
C ARG A 136 -19.09 5.93 -5.21
N LEU A 137 -19.33 6.63 -6.30
CA LEU A 137 -18.75 6.34 -7.60
C LEU A 137 -17.55 7.27 -7.84
N PHE A 138 -16.49 6.72 -8.42
CA PHE A 138 -15.28 7.43 -8.82
C PHE A 138 -15.12 7.26 -10.33
N ALA A 139 -15.10 8.37 -11.05
CA ALA A 139 -14.88 8.39 -12.47
C ALA A 139 -13.50 8.97 -12.79
N ILE A 140 -12.87 8.42 -13.83
CA ILE A 140 -11.57 8.84 -14.34
C ILE A 140 -11.68 9.07 -15.83
N ALA A 141 -11.01 10.11 -16.32
CA ALA A 141 -10.93 10.44 -17.74
C ALA A 141 -9.58 11.09 -18.06
N PHE A 142 -9.16 10.98 -19.32
CA PHE A 142 -7.94 11.60 -19.82
C PHE A 142 -8.22 12.44 -21.05
N THR A 143 -7.49 13.53 -21.24
CA THR A 143 -7.59 14.34 -22.46
C THR A 143 -7.10 13.58 -23.67
N GLN A 144 -7.88 13.57 -24.75
CA GLN A 144 -7.55 12.92 -26.01
C GLN A 144 -6.72 13.84 -26.92
N ARG A 145 -5.63 13.31 -27.48
CA ARG A 145 -4.82 14.02 -28.47
C ARG A 145 -5.59 14.13 -29.79
N ARG A 146 -5.59 15.32 -30.40
CA ARG A 146 -6.21 15.51 -31.72
C ARG A 146 -5.29 14.98 -32.83
N PRO A 147 -5.82 14.43 -33.94
CA PRO A 147 -5.01 13.87 -35.03
C PRO A 147 -3.95 14.85 -35.57
N ASN A 148 -4.31 16.12 -35.77
CA ASN A 148 -3.43 17.15 -36.36
C ASN A 148 -2.67 17.97 -35.31
N GLN A 149 -2.49 17.45 -34.09
CA GLN A 149 -1.87 18.20 -33.00
C GLN A 149 -0.33 18.13 -33.05
N VAL A 150 0.29 19.27 -33.36
CA VAL A 150 1.77 19.43 -33.39
C VAL A 150 2.39 19.33 -32.00
N LYS A 151 1.76 19.92 -30.98
CA LYS A 151 2.26 19.89 -29.60
C LYS A 151 2.27 18.45 -29.05
N LYS A 152 3.39 18.07 -28.42
CA LYS A 152 3.54 16.78 -27.73
C LYS A 152 2.56 16.63 -26.55
N THR A 153 2.18 17.74 -25.93
CA THR A 153 1.32 17.77 -24.74
C THR A 153 -0.12 18.13 -25.08
N THR A 154 -1.05 17.47 -24.41
CA THR A 154 -2.49 17.68 -24.52
C THR A 154 -3.03 18.02 -23.14
N TYR A 155 -2.95 19.29 -22.75
CA TYR A 155 -3.41 19.71 -21.43
C TYR A 155 -4.67 20.56 -21.53
N ALA A 156 -5.67 20.21 -20.73
CA ALA A 156 -6.86 21.04 -20.55
C ALA A 156 -6.57 22.17 -19.55
N ARG A 157 -7.15 23.35 -19.76
CA ARG A 157 -7.03 24.47 -18.81
C ARG A 157 -7.79 24.14 -17.52
N SER A 158 -7.38 24.73 -16.39
CA SER A 158 -8.03 24.52 -15.09
C SER A 158 -9.53 24.86 -15.08
N SER A 159 -9.98 25.83 -15.90
CA SER A 159 -11.41 26.13 -16.09
C SER A 159 -12.16 25.00 -16.81
N GLN A 160 -11.55 24.43 -17.87
CA GLN A 160 -12.11 23.30 -18.62
C GLN A 160 -12.19 22.05 -17.73
N ILE A 161 -11.16 21.76 -16.93
CA ILE A 161 -11.16 20.64 -15.99
C ILE A 161 -12.30 20.76 -14.98
N ARG A 162 -12.54 21.97 -14.42
CA ARG A 162 -13.67 22.22 -13.52
C ARG A 162 -15.02 22.00 -14.19
N ALA A 163 -15.19 22.48 -15.43
CA ALA A 163 -16.42 22.28 -16.19
C ALA A 163 -16.67 20.80 -16.54
N ILE A 164 -15.63 20.06 -16.89
CA ILE A 164 -15.70 18.60 -17.15
C ILE A 164 -16.08 17.86 -15.87
N ARG A 165 -15.43 18.15 -14.74
CA ARG A 165 -15.76 17.52 -13.45
C ARG A 165 -17.22 17.75 -13.05
N LYS A 166 -17.74 18.95 -13.25
CA LYS A 166 -19.16 19.26 -13.00
C LYS A 166 -20.07 18.37 -13.86
N LYS A 167 -19.83 18.30 -15.18
CA LYS A 167 -20.58 17.41 -16.08
C LYS A 167 -20.48 15.93 -15.69
N MET A 168 -19.30 15.46 -15.28
CA MET A 168 -19.13 14.08 -14.82
C MET A 168 -20.01 13.78 -13.60
N VAL A 169 -20.01 14.66 -12.60
CA VAL A 169 -20.84 14.50 -11.40
C VAL A 169 -22.33 14.56 -11.75
N ASP A 170 -22.75 15.51 -12.57
CA ASP A 170 -24.16 15.68 -12.96
C ASP A 170 -24.70 14.44 -13.69
N ILE A 171 -23.92 13.85 -14.60
CA ILE A 171 -24.29 12.63 -15.35
C ILE A 171 -24.33 11.42 -14.42
N ILE A 172 -23.32 11.24 -13.56
CA ILE A 172 -23.30 10.12 -12.61
C ILE A 172 -24.50 10.21 -11.66
N GLN A 173 -24.79 11.40 -11.12
CA GLN A 173 -25.93 11.61 -10.24
C GLN A 173 -27.25 11.29 -10.94
N ARG A 174 -27.45 11.77 -12.17
CA ARG A 174 -28.67 11.54 -12.95
C ARG A 174 -28.89 10.05 -13.25
N GLU A 175 -27.85 9.37 -13.71
CA GLU A 175 -27.93 7.96 -14.14
C GLU A 175 -28.06 6.99 -12.96
N ALA A 176 -27.42 7.30 -11.82
CA ALA A 176 -27.43 6.42 -10.65
C ALA A 176 -28.62 6.66 -9.71
N ALA A 177 -29.10 7.90 -9.57
CA ALA A 177 -30.24 8.20 -8.69
C ALA A 177 -31.58 7.68 -9.24
N SER A 178 -31.69 7.50 -10.56
CA SER A 178 -32.89 7.01 -11.23
C SER A 178 -33.00 5.48 -11.31
N CYS A 179 -31.96 4.75 -10.90
CA CYS A 179 -31.88 3.29 -11.05
C CYS A 179 -31.88 2.56 -9.71
N THR A 180 -32.28 1.28 -9.73
CA THR A 180 -31.97 0.33 -8.64
C THR A 180 -30.50 -0.10 -8.72
N LEU A 181 -29.99 -0.76 -7.68
CA LEU A 181 -28.64 -1.30 -7.67
C LEU A 181 -28.41 -2.27 -8.85
N ALA A 182 -29.36 -3.16 -9.11
CA ALA A 182 -29.28 -4.13 -10.20
C ALA A 182 -29.24 -3.45 -11.58
N GLN A 183 -30.10 -2.45 -11.80
CA GLN A 183 -30.09 -1.66 -13.04
C GLN A 183 -28.79 -0.88 -13.20
N LEU A 184 -28.27 -0.29 -12.11
CA LEU A 184 -26.98 0.40 -12.13
C LEU A 184 -25.84 -0.55 -12.49
N THR A 185 -25.81 -1.77 -11.93
CA THR A 185 -24.84 -2.80 -12.33
C THR A 185 -24.95 -3.12 -13.81
N GLY A 186 -26.16 -3.27 -14.35
CA GLY A 186 -26.40 -3.45 -15.78
C GLY A 186 -25.92 -2.29 -16.66
N LYS A 187 -25.87 -1.05 -16.16
CA LYS A 187 -25.27 0.11 -16.86
C LYS A 187 -23.75 0.17 -16.71
N LEU A 188 -23.20 -0.32 -15.59
CA LEU A 188 -21.76 -0.31 -15.31
C LEU A 188 -20.99 -1.30 -16.19
N ILE A 189 -21.55 -2.49 -16.45
CA ILE A 189 -20.93 -3.56 -17.26
C ILE A 189 -20.55 -3.05 -18.66
N PRO A 190 -21.50 -2.58 -19.52
CA PRO A 190 -21.22 -2.07 -20.86
C PRO A 190 -20.65 -0.63 -20.90
N GLU A 191 -20.27 -0.06 -19.75
CA GLU A 191 -19.71 1.30 -19.63
C GLU A 191 -20.60 2.45 -20.14
N VAL A 192 -21.93 2.33 -20.05
CA VAL A 192 -22.88 3.33 -20.59
C VAL A 192 -22.61 4.73 -20.02
N ILE A 193 -22.36 4.83 -18.71
CA ILE A 193 -22.07 6.10 -18.03
C ILE A 193 -20.78 6.73 -18.57
N GLY A 194 -19.76 5.92 -18.88
CA GLY A 194 -18.48 6.42 -19.42
C GLY A 194 -18.65 7.03 -20.81
N ARG A 195 -19.41 6.35 -21.69
CA ARG A 195 -19.71 6.82 -23.04
C ARG A 195 -20.53 8.12 -23.03
N GLU A 196 -21.51 8.22 -22.13
CA GLU A 196 -22.34 9.43 -22.00
C GLU A 196 -21.52 10.63 -21.51
N ILE A 197 -20.62 10.42 -20.53
CA ILE A 197 -19.66 11.44 -20.10
C ILE A 197 -18.78 11.89 -21.28
N GLN A 198 -18.25 10.96 -22.06
CA GLN A 198 -17.40 11.27 -23.21
C GLN A 198 -18.15 12.11 -24.25
N LYS A 199 -19.38 11.72 -24.61
CA LYS A 199 -20.24 12.46 -25.55
C LYS A 199 -20.56 13.87 -25.04
N SER A 200 -20.98 13.99 -23.78
CA SER A 200 -21.37 15.27 -23.18
C SER A 200 -20.21 16.24 -22.96
N THR A 201 -18.97 15.75 -22.90
CA THR A 201 -17.76 16.58 -22.65
C THR A 201 -16.99 16.96 -23.91
N GLN A 202 -17.28 16.35 -25.07
CA GLN A 202 -16.65 16.66 -26.36
C GLN A 202 -16.64 18.17 -26.69
N GLY A 203 -17.73 18.88 -26.40
CA GLY A 203 -17.83 20.33 -26.65
C GLY A 203 -16.90 21.21 -25.77
N ILE A 204 -16.36 20.67 -24.68
CA ILE A 204 -15.41 21.37 -23.79
C ILE A 204 -13.98 20.99 -24.15
N TYR A 205 -13.70 19.68 -24.14
CA TYR A 205 -12.41 19.11 -24.48
C TYR A 205 -12.60 17.61 -24.80
N PRO A 206 -12.02 17.07 -25.88
CA PRO A 206 -12.15 15.65 -26.21
C PRO A 206 -11.48 14.77 -25.14
N LEU A 207 -12.18 13.73 -24.69
CA LEU A 207 -11.71 12.79 -23.66
C LEU A 207 -11.57 11.38 -24.23
N GLN A 208 -10.64 10.62 -23.64
CA GLN A 208 -10.40 9.20 -23.89
C GLN A 208 -10.34 8.43 -22.56
N ASN A 209 -10.58 7.12 -22.63
CA ASN A 209 -10.54 6.20 -21.48
C ASN A 209 -11.39 6.71 -20.31
N VAL A 210 -12.64 7.04 -20.60
CA VAL A 210 -13.60 7.55 -19.61
C VAL A 210 -14.28 6.37 -18.95
N HIS A 211 -13.94 6.10 -17.70
CA HIS A 211 -14.49 4.95 -16.97
C HIS A 211 -14.94 5.29 -15.56
N ILE A 212 -15.87 4.51 -15.04
CA ILE A 212 -16.13 4.41 -13.60
C ILE A 212 -15.05 3.50 -13.01
N ARG A 213 -14.02 4.11 -12.42
CA ARG A 213 -12.86 3.42 -11.84
C ARG A 213 -13.22 2.59 -10.63
N LYS A 214 -14.12 3.11 -9.79
CA LYS A 214 -14.44 2.50 -8.50
C LYS A 214 -15.86 2.80 -8.07
N VAL A 215 -16.52 1.81 -7.49
CA VAL A 215 -17.82 1.95 -6.81
C VAL A 215 -17.68 1.38 -5.41
N LYS A 216 -18.00 2.19 -4.40
CA LYS A 216 -18.02 1.80 -2.99
C LYS A 216 -19.45 1.83 -2.46
N LEU A 217 -19.89 0.74 -1.83
CA LEU A 217 -21.08 0.73 -0.99
C LEU A 217 -20.75 1.44 0.34
N LEU A 218 -21.49 2.50 0.68
CA LEU A 218 -21.35 3.21 1.95
C LEU A 218 -22.40 2.75 2.96
N LYS A 219 -23.65 2.63 2.50
CA LYS A 219 -24.78 2.21 3.31
C LYS A 219 -25.68 1.30 2.49
N GLN A 220 -26.13 0.22 3.12
CA GLN A 220 -27.11 -0.70 2.57
C GLN A 220 -28.46 -0.49 3.29
N PRO A 221 -29.59 -0.70 2.59
CA PRO A 221 -30.91 -0.75 3.21
C PRO A 221 -31.03 -1.98 4.14
N LYS A 222 -32.17 -2.08 4.83
CA LYS A 222 -32.48 -3.30 5.59
C LYS A 222 -32.52 -4.48 4.62
N PHE A 223 -32.00 -5.62 5.07
CA PHE A 223 -32.00 -6.84 4.27
C PHE A 223 -33.43 -7.26 3.95
N ASP A 224 -33.70 -7.43 2.66
CA ASP A 224 -34.96 -7.97 2.14
C ASP A 224 -34.65 -9.23 1.33
N LEU A 225 -35.19 -10.35 1.81
CA LEU A 225 -35.03 -11.65 1.16
C LEU A 225 -35.73 -11.67 -0.20
N GLY A 226 -36.89 -11.02 -0.35
CA GLY A 226 -37.66 -11.02 -1.59
C GLY A 226 -36.87 -10.39 -2.75
N SER A 227 -36.30 -9.20 -2.51
CA SER A 227 -35.43 -8.53 -3.48
C SER A 227 -34.22 -9.38 -3.91
N LEU A 228 -33.58 -10.09 -2.97
CA LEU A 228 -32.45 -10.98 -3.29
C LEU A 228 -32.89 -12.19 -4.13
N LEU A 229 -34.02 -12.82 -3.82
CA LEU A 229 -34.53 -13.97 -4.58
C LEU A 229 -34.93 -13.57 -6.00
N ASN A 230 -35.56 -12.39 -6.16
CA ASN A 230 -35.86 -11.83 -7.48
C ASN A 230 -34.58 -11.60 -8.30
N LEU A 231 -33.51 -11.11 -7.66
CA LEU A 231 -32.22 -10.90 -8.33
C LEU A 231 -31.59 -12.22 -8.84
N HIS A 232 -31.88 -13.34 -8.18
CA HIS A 232 -31.42 -14.67 -8.58
C HIS A 232 -32.44 -15.46 -9.40
N GLY A 233 -33.60 -14.88 -9.71
CA GLY A 233 -34.64 -15.49 -10.55
C GLY A 233 -35.35 -16.68 -9.91
N GLU A 234 -35.40 -16.75 -8.58
CA GLU A 234 -36.03 -17.85 -7.83
C GLU A 234 -37.43 -17.52 -7.30
N SER A 235 -38.03 -16.39 -7.72
CA SER A 235 -39.45 -16.11 -7.44
C SER A 235 -40.34 -16.93 -8.35
N SER A 236 -41.24 -17.70 -7.75
CA SER A 236 -42.22 -18.60 -8.39
C SER A 236 -43.33 -17.88 -9.17
N THR A 237 -43.05 -16.70 -9.74
CA THR A 237 -43.98 -15.92 -10.55
C THR A 237 -43.40 -15.76 -11.95
N ASN A 238 -43.92 -16.57 -12.87
CA ASN A 238 -43.68 -16.48 -14.30
C ASN A 238 -43.92 -15.05 -14.80
N ASP A 239 -42.86 -14.40 -15.28
CA ASP A 239 -43.00 -13.27 -16.20
C ASP A 239 -41.87 -13.38 -17.25
N GLU A 240 -42.18 -14.09 -18.34
CA GLU A 240 -41.28 -14.29 -19.47
C GLU A 240 -41.14 -13.00 -20.29
N GLY A 241 -40.08 -12.25 -20.03
CA GLY A 241 -39.62 -11.16 -20.90
C GLY A 241 -38.33 -11.55 -21.61
N GLN A 242 -38.43 -12.13 -22.81
CA GLN A 242 -37.28 -12.49 -23.65
C GLN A 242 -36.50 -11.22 -24.06
N LYS A 243 -35.24 -11.09 -23.62
CA LYS A 243 -34.35 -10.00 -24.05
C LYS A 243 -33.99 -10.18 -25.52
N VAL A 244 -34.48 -9.28 -26.37
CA VAL A 244 -34.09 -9.18 -27.78
C VAL A 244 -32.68 -8.58 -27.88
N GLU A 245 -31.71 -9.37 -28.32
CA GLU A 245 -30.40 -8.87 -28.74
C GLU A 245 -30.54 -8.09 -30.06
N ARG A 246 -30.06 -6.85 -30.08
CA ARG A 246 -29.87 -6.09 -31.32
C ARG A 246 -28.40 -6.17 -31.70
N GLU A 247 -28.09 -6.98 -32.72
CA GLU A 247 -26.77 -7.03 -33.36
C GLU A 247 -26.41 -5.65 -33.93
N PHE A 248 -25.28 -5.10 -33.48
CA PHE A 248 -24.63 -3.95 -34.11
C PHE A 248 -23.33 -4.44 -34.75
N LYS A 249 -23.32 -4.63 -36.07
CA LYS A 249 -22.12 -4.99 -36.84
C LYS A 249 -21.19 -3.79 -36.98
N GLU A 250 -20.00 -3.87 -36.39
CA GLU A 250 -18.92 -2.92 -36.63
C GLU A 250 -18.05 -3.36 -37.83
N ARG A 251 -17.75 -2.43 -38.74
CA ARG A 251 -16.77 -2.64 -39.82
C ARG A 251 -15.36 -2.51 -39.25
N VAL A 252 -14.65 -3.63 -39.22
CA VAL A 252 -13.22 -3.70 -38.86
C VAL A 252 -12.39 -3.04 -39.96
N LEU A 253 -11.65 -1.99 -39.61
CA LEU A 253 -10.46 -1.57 -40.36
C LEU A 253 -9.25 -2.22 -39.71
N GLU A 254 -8.54 -3.06 -40.47
CA GLU A 254 -7.32 -3.74 -40.07
C GLU A 254 -6.31 -2.78 -39.45
N THR A 255 -5.90 -3.04 -38.21
CA THR A 255 -4.73 -2.39 -37.62
C THR A 255 -3.66 -3.44 -37.35
N VAL A 256 -2.56 -3.28 -38.08
CA VAL A 256 -1.33 -4.07 -38.06
C VAL A 256 -0.85 -4.38 -36.63
N LYS A 257 -0.69 -5.67 -36.31
CA LYS A 257 0.00 -6.14 -35.10
C LYS A 257 1.48 -5.74 -35.16
N ARG A 258 1.92 -4.85 -34.28
CA ARG A 258 3.32 -4.77 -33.87
C ARG A 258 3.46 -5.43 -32.50
N SER A 259 4.29 -6.45 -32.43
CA SER A 259 4.85 -6.99 -31.20
C SER A 259 5.69 -5.91 -30.53
N PHE A 260 5.29 -5.48 -29.33
CA PHE A 260 6.14 -4.69 -28.45
C PHE A 260 6.38 -5.48 -27.17
N SER A 261 7.61 -5.95 -27.01
CA SER A 261 8.20 -6.28 -25.72
C SER A 261 8.17 -5.01 -24.87
N SER A 262 7.55 -5.06 -23.68
CA SER A 262 7.40 -3.90 -22.80
C SER A 262 7.98 -4.15 -21.42
N THR A 263 9.30 -4.18 -21.32
CA THR A 263 9.99 -3.71 -20.11
C THR A 263 10.01 -2.18 -20.14
N ARG A 264 9.09 -1.54 -19.42
CA ARG A 264 9.15 -0.08 -19.19
C ARG A 264 9.56 0.18 -17.74
N ASN A 265 10.86 0.44 -17.56
CA ASN A 265 11.44 0.95 -16.31
C ASN A 265 10.73 2.24 -15.88
N TRP A 266 10.05 2.21 -14.74
CA TRP A 266 9.74 3.42 -14.00
C TRP A 266 11.07 3.96 -13.48
N GLN A 267 11.38 5.22 -13.77
CA GLN A 267 12.70 5.79 -13.50
C GLN A 267 12.96 5.83 -11.99
N SER A 268 13.64 4.81 -11.48
CA SER A 268 14.36 4.86 -10.22
C SER A 268 15.23 6.11 -10.17
N LEU A 269 15.22 6.81 -9.05
CA LEU A 269 16.05 7.99 -8.89
C LEU A 269 17.51 7.57 -8.67
N LYS A 270 18.44 8.31 -9.28
CA LYS A 270 19.86 8.19 -8.95
C LYS A 270 20.08 8.84 -7.59
N LEU A 271 20.12 8.02 -6.54
CA LEU A 271 20.31 8.50 -5.17
C LEU A 271 21.72 9.09 -4.99
N ALA A 272 21.80 10.23 -4.33
CA ALA A 272 23.04 10.79 -3.84
C ALA A 272 23.52 9.99 -2.63
N TYR A 273 24.84 9.90 -2.45
CA TYR A 273 25.43 9.13 -1.36
C TYR A 273 26.76 9.72 -0.92
N ARG A 274 27.25 9.26 0.23
CA ARG A 274 28.61 9.45 0.71
C ARG A 274 29.17 8.08 1.03
N LEU A 275 30.29 7.75 0.40
CA LEU A 275 31.04 6.54 0.72
C LEU A 275 31.93 6.82 1.94
N HIS A 276 31.83 5.93 2.93
CA HIS A 276 32.75 5.79 4.04
C HIS A 276 33.53 4.50 3.79
N PRO A 277 34.76 4.59 3.24
CA PRO A 277 35.50 3.40 2.82
C PRO A 277 35.96 2.59 4.03
N ALA A 278 36.02 1.28 3.86
CA ALA A 278 36.74 0.40 4.77
C ALA A 278 38.24 0.78 4.82
N PRO A 279 38.96 0.45 5.90
CA PRO A 279 40.43 0.56 5.91
C PRO A 279 41.06 -0.21 4.74
N ASP A 280 42.16 0.29 4.15
CA ASP A 280 42.76 -0.24 2.91
C ASP A 280 43.11 -1.75 2.97
N ASN A 281 43.39 -2.29 4.15
CA ASN A 281 43.74 -3.70 4.39
C ASN A 281 42.52 -4.58 4.75
N SER A 282 41.30 -4.14 4.45
CA SER A 282 40.08 -4.89 4.78
C SER A 282 39.87 -6.08 3.83
N PRO A 283 39.42 -7.25 4.33
CA PRO A 283 39.10 -8.39 3.47
C PRO A 283 37.98 -8.05 2.49
N LYS A 284 38.05 -8.58 1.27
CA LYS A 284 37.02 -8.45 0.23
C LYS A 284 36.32 -9.77 -0.04
N ASP A 285 35.94 -10.45 1.04
CA ASP A 285 35.22 -11.73 0.99
C ASP A 285 33.72 -11.54 1.20
N GLU A 286 32.98 -12.65 1.15
CA GLU A 286 31.53 -12.65 1.36
C GLU A 286 31.11 -12.19 2.77
N ASN A 287 32.00 -12.34 3.76
CA ASN A 287 31.74 -11.91 5.11
C ASN A 287 31.78 -10.38 5.16
N HIS A 288 32.67 -9.69 4.44
CA HIS A 288 32.85 -8.24 4.48
C HIS A 288 32.03 -7.46 3.42
N ARG A 289 30.83 -7.93 3.11
CA ARG A 289 29.90 -7.23 2.21
C ARG A 289 29.58 -5.79 2.69
N PRO A 290 29.40 -4.84 1.76
CA PRO A 290 29.17 -3.43 2.07
C PRO A 290 27.82 -3.21 2.78
N ILE A 291 27.73 -2.08 3.47
CA ILE A 291 26.52 -1.65 4.19
C ILE A 291 25.91 -0.45 3.47
N ILE A 292 24.60 -0.47 3.27
CA ILE A 292 23.82 0.72 2.87
C ILE A 292 23.15 1.29 4.11
N PHE A 293 23.43 2.55 4.43
CA PHE A 293 22.89 3.25 5.59
C PHE A 293 21.86 4.28 5.14
N MET A 294 20.60 4.08 5.54
CA MET A 294 19.45 4.95 5.26
C MET A 294 19.04 5.78 6.47
N HIS A 295 18.84 7.08 6.25
CA HIS A 295 18.38 8.02 7.27
C HIS A 295 16.85 7.98 7.48
N GLY A 296 16.38 8.59 8.57
CA GLY A 296 14.96 8.79 8.88
C GLY A 296 14.32 9.98 8.15
N LEU A 297 13.02 10.22 8.37
CA LEU A 297 12.30 11.35 7.77
C LEU A 297 12.92 12.68 8.21
N PHE A 298 13.05 13.64 7.29
CA PHE A 298 13.77 14.90 7.47
C PHE A 298 15.28 14.73 7.74
N GLY A 299 15.83 13.54 7.49
CA GLY A 299 17.27 13.31 7.55
C GLY A 299 17.96 13.47 6.19
N SER A 300 19.26 13.20 6.18
CA SER A 300 20.16 13.11 5.04
C SER A 300 21.34 12.21 5.39
N LYS A 301 22.15 11.86 4.40
CA LYS A 301 23.42 11.14 4.55
C LYS A 301 24.40 11.80 5.52
N ARG A 302 24.22 13.09 5.83
CA ARG A 302 25.06 13.84 6.76
C ARG A 302 24.77 13.49 8.23
N ASN A 303 23.54 13.12 8.56
CA ASN A 303 23.13 12.88 9.95
C ASN A 303 23.88 11.72 10.60
N ASN A 304 24.18 10.69 9.82
CA ASN A 304 24.85 9.47 10.30
C ASN A 304 26.34 9.43 9.93
N GLY A 305 26.93 10.52 9.42
CA GLY A 305 28.29 10.51 8.87
C GLY A 305 29.37 10.08 9.87
N THR A 306 29.28 10.51 11.13
CA THR A 306 30.22 10.09 12.19
C THR A 306 30.10 8.60 12.46
N VAL A 307 28.89 8.10 12.73
CA VAL A 307 28.68 6.66 13.02
C VAL A 307 29.01 5.78 11.82
N SER A 308 28.71 6.21 10.60
CA SER A 308 29.10 5.49 9.38
C SER A 308 30.61 5.41 9.21
N THR A 309 31.37 6.44 9.60
CA THR A 309 32.84 6.41 9.53
C THR A 309 33.42 5.46 10.58
N LEU A 310 32.87 5.47 11.79
CA LEU A 310 33.30 4.59 12.87
C LEU A 310 32.96 3.12 12.57
N LEU A 311 31.74 2.83 12.12
CA LEU A 311 31.32 1.47 11.74
C LEU A 311 32.11 0.93 10.54
N ALA A 312 32.43 1.78 9.54
CA ALA A 312 33.27 1.34 8.40
C ALA A 312 34.64 0.85 8.87
N LYS A 313 35.22 1.52 9.87
CA LYS A 313 36.50 1.14 10.49
C LYS A 313 36.36 -0.13 11.34
N ASP A 314 35.35 -0.19 12.20
CA ASP A 314 35.16 -1.29 13.14
C ASP A 314 34.83 -2.60 12.43
N LEU A 315 33.92 -2.54 11.46
CA LEU A 315 33.43 -3.71 10.73
C LEU A 315 34.28 -4.04 9.50
N LYS A 316 35.25 -3.20 9.15
CA LYS A 316 36.09 -3.35 7.95
C LYS A 316 35.26 -3.50 6.67
N ARG A 317 34.21 -2.69 6.54
CA ARG A 317 33.25 -2.71 5.42
C ARG A 317 33.01 -1.31 4.87
N ASP A 318 32.82 -1.22 3.57
CA ASP A 318 32.38 0.03 2.95
C ASP A 318 30.95 0.36 3.41
N ILE A 319 30.74 1.61 3.81
CA ILE A 319 29.41 2.11 4.16
C ILE A 319 28.97 3.20 3.19
N TYR A 320 27.88 2.92 2.49
CA TYR A 320 27.20 3.85 1.60
C TYR A 320 26.07 4.54 2.38
N ALA A 321 26.35 5.73 2.91
CA ALA A 321 25.32 6.57 3.50
C ALA A 321 24.55 7.27 2.36
N ILE A 322 23.29 6.87 2.15
CA ILE A 322 22.49 7.36 1.02
C ILE A 322 21.49 8.43 1.45
N ASP A 323 21.25 9.40 0.58
CA ASP A 323 20.09 10.29 0.65
C ASP A 323 18.91 9.60 -0.02
N LEU A 324 17.84 9.31 0.71
CA LEU A 324 16.61 8.81 0.10
C LEU A 324 15.95 9.91 -0.74
N ARG A 325 15.04 9.52 -1.66
CA ARG A 325 14.29 10.48 -2.47
C ARG A 325 13.70 11.61 -1.63
N ASN A 326 13.62 12.82 -2.21
CA ASN A 326 13.14 14.03 -1.52
C ASN A 326 13.99 14.50 -0.32
N HIS A 327 15.18 13.95 -0.11
CA HIS A 327 16.06 14.31 1.00
C HIS A 327 17.49 14.59 0.52
N GLY A 328 18.20 15.42 1.28
CA GLY A 328 19.60 15.77 1.03
C GLY A 328 19.85 16.24 -0.40
N ASP A 329 20.83 15.63 -1.06
CA ASP A 329 21.21 15.95 -2.44
C ASP A 329 20.53 15.03 -3.48
N SER A 330 19.62 14.14 -3.05
CA SER A 330 18.88 13.24 -3.94
C SER A 330 17.75 13.97 -4.67
N PRO A 331 17.37 13.54 -5.89
CA PRO A 331 16.32 14.19 -6.65
C PRO A 331 14.97 14.26 -5.90
N HIS A 332 14.24 15.34 -6.15
CA HIS A 332 12.87 15.49 -5.66
C HIS A 332 11.87 14.90 -6.64
N ASP A 333 10.92 14.11 -6.13
CA ASP A 333 9.82 13.51 -6.88
C ASP A 333 8.50 13.64 -6.09
N PRO A 334 7.38 13.97 -6.75
CA PRO A 334 6.08 14.12 -6.08
C PRO A 334 5.57 12.82 -5.44
N ARG A 335 6.09 11.64 -5.81
CA ARG A 335 5.74 10.35 -5.22
C ARG A 335 6.70 9.99 -4.09
N HIS A 336 6.15 9.86 -2.89
CA HIS A 336 6.89 9.49 -1.69
C HIS A 336 6.13 8.39 -0.94
N ASP A 337 6.54 7.13 -1.17
CA ASP A 337 5.99 5.92 -0.56
C ASP A 337 7.09 4.85 -0.40
N TYR A 338 6.90 3.90 0.51
CA TYR A 338 7.91 2.86 0.82
C TYR A 338 8.27 1.97 -0.39
N PRO A 339 7.33 1.47 -1.22
CA PRO A 339 7.68 0.68 -2.40
C PRO A 339 8.59 1.42 -3.37
N SER A 340 8.34 2.71 -3.61
CA SER A 340 9.15 3.50 -4.55
C SER A 340 10.53 3.82 -3.98
N MET A 341 10.64 4.04 -2.67
CA MET A 341 11.94 4.21 -2.01
C MET A 341 12.75 2.91 -2.04
N ALA A 342 12.11 1.77 -1.79
CA ALA A 342 12.77 0.46 -1.90
C ALA A 342 13.26 0.18 -3.33
N GLU A 343 12.50 0.59 -4.35
CA GLU A 343 12.94 0.52 -5.76
C GLU A 343 14.17 1.39 -6.03
N ASP A 344 14.25 2.61 -5.49
CA ASP A 344 15.45 3.43 -5.67
C ASP A 344 16.69 2.77 -5.04
N VAL A 345 16.55 2.18 -3.85
CA VAL A 345 17.64 1.46 -3.18
C VAL A 345 18.04 0.21 -3.98
N GLN A 346 17.08 -0.53 -4.51
CA GLN A 346 17.35 -1.66 -5.41
C GLN A 346 18.19 -1.23 -6.63
N HIS A 347 17.85 -0.11 -7.26
CA HIS A 347 18.60 0.42 -8.39
C HIS A 347 19.95 0.99 -7.98
N PHE A 348 20.08 1.54 -6.77
CA PHE A 348 21.36 1.93 -6.21
C PHE A 348 22.30 0.73 -6.06
N ILE A 349 21.80 -0.39 -5.51
CA ILE A 349 22.54 -1.66 -5.37
C ILE A 349 23.03 -2.12 -6.75
N ALA A 350 22.13 -2.23 -7.72
CA ALA A 350 22.47 -2.66 -9.07
C ALA A 350 23.45 -1.71 -9.78
N GLY A 351 23.24 -0.39 -9.65
CA GLY A 351 24.05 0.64 -10.32
C GLY A 351 25.47 0.77 -9.77
N HIS A 352 25.71 0.33 -8.53
CA HIS A 352 27.05 0.29 -7.91
C HIS A 352 27.66 -1.11 -7.90
N GLY A 353 26.98 -2.11 -8.48
CA GLY A 353 27.47 -3.50 -8.52
C GLY A 353 27.64 -4.12 -7.13
N LEU A 354 26.80 -3.74 -6.16
CA LEU A 354 26.92 -4.24 -4.79
C LEU A 354 26.31 -5.64 -4.69
N GLU A 355 27.11 -6.61 -4.26
CA GLU A 355 26.66 -7.99 -4.06
C GLU A 355 26.14 -8.18 -2.63
N LYS A 356 24.81 -8.37 -2.51
CA LYS A 356 24.11 -8.65 -1.25
C LYS A 356 24.50 -7.73 -0.08
N PRO A 357 24.43 -6.40 -0.21
CA PRO A 357 24.78 -5.51 0.89
C PRO A 357 23.88 -5.75 2.11
N ALA A 358 24.40 -5.42 3.30
CA ALA A 358 23.57 -5.32 4.49
C ALA A 358 22.86 -3.95 4.50
N LEU A 359 21.63 -3.91 5.02
CA LEU A 359 20.85 -2.68 5.09
C LEU A 359 20.67 -2.22 6.53
N ILE A 360 21.06 -0.97 6.82
CA ILE A 360 20.73 -0.28 8.06
C ILE A 360 19.79 0.87 7.73
N GLY A 361 18.66 0.97 8.42
CA GLY A 361 17.71 2.06 8.21
C GLY A 361 17.10 2.56 9.50
N HIS A 362 17.08 3.88 9.70
CA HIS A 362 16.42 4.51 10.85
C HIS A 362 15.03 5.04 10.51
N SER A 363 14.04 4.76 11.36
CA SER A 363 12.67 5.26 11.24
C SER A 363 12.06 5.01 9.84
N MET A 364 11.88 6.05 9.02
CA MET A 364 11.51 5.91 7.61
C MET A 364 12.42 4.95 6.83
N GLY A 365 13.73 5.09 7.00
CA GLY A 365 14.72 4.22 6.37
C GLY A 365 14.59 2.75 6.82
N ALA A 366 14.15 2.51 8.06
CA ALA A 366 13.89 1.15 8.56
C ALA A 366 12.76 0.49 7.76
N LYS A 367 11.65 1.21 7.53
CA LYS A 367 10.54 0.71 6.71
C LYS A 367 10.93 0.53 5.25
N VAL A 368 11.81 1.37 4.70
CA VAL A 368 12.36 1.16 3.35
C VAL A 368 13.19 -0.12 3.30
N ALA A 369 14.08 -0.33 4.28
CA ALA A 369 14.92 -1.52 4.37
C ALA A 369 14.07 -2.80 4.50
N MET A 370 13.09 -2.80 5.41
CA MET A 370 12.13 -3.89 5.60
C MET A 370 11.33 -4.17 4.32
N THR A 371 10.88 -3.12 3.62
CA THR A 371 10.14 -3.25 2.36
C THR A 371 11.00 -3.92 1.29
N LEU A 372 12.27 -3.52 1.15
CA LEU A 372 13.18 -4.13 0.18
C LEU A 372 13.51 -5.58 0.53
N ALA A 373 13.78 -5.87 1.81
CA ALA A 373 14.05 -7.21 2.32
C ALA A 373 12.90 -8.19 2.02
N LEU A 374 11.66 -7.77 2.21
CA LEU A 374 10.47 -8.57 1.88
C LEU A 374 10.23 -8.68 0.37
N LYS A 375 10.51 -7.63 -0.40
CA LYS A 375 10.34 -7.63 -1.86
C LYS A 375 11.31 -8.56 -2.57
N GLN A 376 12.59 -8.53 -2.15
CA GLN A 376 13.68 -9.27 -2.78
C GLN A 376 14.65 -9.80 -1.72
N PRO A 377 14.29 -10.88 -1.00
CA PRO A 377 15.11 -11.43 0.09
C PRO A 377 16.53 -11.78 -0.32
N SER A 378 16.74 -12.21 -1.58
CA SER A 378 18.06 -12.61 -2.10
C SER A 378 19.00 -11.44 -2.39
N LEU A 379 18.51 -10.19 -2.37
CA LEU A 379 19.29 -9.00 -2.72
C LEU A 379 20.15 -8.48 -1.56
N ILE A 380 19.92 -8.93 -0.33
CA ILE A 380 20.59 -8.39 0.87
C ILE A 380 21.09 -9.52 1.76
N SER A 381 22.19 -9.29 2.47
CA SER A 381 22.79 -10.27 3.38
C SER A 381 22.23 -10.22 4.80
N ALA A 382 21.90 -9.01 5.27
CA ALA A 382 21.46 -8.74 6.63
C ALA A 382 20.60 -7.47 6.70
N LEU A 383 19.72 -7.39 7.70
CA LEU A 383 18.79 -6.28 7.89
C LEU A 383 18.87 -5.72 9.31
N ILE A 384 19.02 -4.40 9.44
CA ILE A 384 19.01 -3.69 10.73
C ILE A 384 17.98 -2.55 10.68
N PRO A 385 16.71 -2.80 11.02
CA PRO A 385 15.71 -1.77 11.19
C PRO A 385 15.89 -1.09 12.55
N VAL A 386 16.06 0.22 12.56
CA VAL A 386 16.23 1.03 13.78
C VAL A 386 14.95 1.81 14.07
N ASP A 387 14.31 1.45 15.18
CA ASP A 387 13.17 2.11 15.80
C ASP A 387 11.96 2.33 14.88
N ASN A 388 11.58 1.27 14.15
CA ASN A 388 10.32 1.22 13.41
C ASN A 388 9.83 -0.22 13.23
N SER A 389 8.52 -0.39 13.02
CA SER A 389 7.86 -1.70 12.90
C SER A 389 7.18 -1.88 11.52
N PRO A 390 7.03 -3.13 11.02
CA PRO A 390 6.44 -3.46 9.73
C PRO A 390 4.91 -3.44 9.77
N ILE A 391 4.33 -2.40 10.38
CA ILE A 391 2.88 -2.23 10.49
C ILE A 391 2.47 -0.78 10.24
N ASP A 392 1.17 -0.57 10.18
CA ASP A 392 0.60 0.76 10.00
C ASP A 392 0.77 1.59 11.27
N ALA A 393 1.48 2.71 11.18
CA ALA A 393 1.64 3.62 12.29
C ALA A 393 0.31 4.36 12.52
N ALA A 394 -0.43 3.96 13.55
CA ALA A 394 -1.72 4.58 13.88
C ALA A 394 -1.51 5.99 14.47
N LEU A 395 -1.70 7.00 13.62
CA LEU A 395 -2.37 8.28 13.94
C LEU A 395 -1.78 9.25 15.00
N LYS A 396 -0.56 9.06 15.51
CA LYS A 396 0.07 10.04 16.44
C LYS A 396 1.52 10.40 16.13
N SER A 397 1.87 10.64 14.87
CA SER A 397 3.22 11.13 14.57
C SER A 397 3.30 12.65 14.67
N ASP A 398 4.23 13.17 15.47
CA ASP A 398 4.56 14.61 15.54
C ASP A 398 5.09 15.18 14.21
N PHE A 399 5.32 14.34 13.19
CA PHE A 399 5.82 14.76 11.89
C PHE A 399 4.94 15.80 11.19
N SER A 400 3.61 15.72 11.32
CA SER A 400 2.70 16.74 10.76
C SER A 400 2.94 18.11 11.41
N LYS A 401 3.10 18.13 12.74
CA LYS A 401 3.42 19.33 13.52
C LYS A 401 4.77 19.91 13.12
N TYR A 402 5.78 19.07 12.88
CA TYR A 402 7.09 19.52 12.42
C TYR A 402 7.03 20.12 11.01
N ILE A 403 6.27 19.53 10.09
CA ILE A 403 6.08 20.11 8.75
C ILE A 403 5.42 21.49 8.83
N GLU A 404 4.39 21.65 9.65
CA GLU A 404 3.75 22.95 9.89
C GLU A 404 4.77 23.96 10.41
N GLY A 405 5.56 23.59 11.42
CA GLY A 405 6.63 24.45 11.94
C GLY A 405 7.70 24.81 10.90
N MET A 406 8.09 23.88 10.04
CA MET A 406 9.06 24.13 8.96
C MET A 406 8.47 25.03 7.87
N LEU A 407 7.19 24.88 7.53
CA LEU A 407 6.50 25.78 6.60
C LEU A 407 6.42 27.21 7.15
N ASP A 408 6.15 27.36 8.45
CA ASP A 408 6.13 28.66 9.14
C ASP A 408 7.52 29.30 9.21
N VAL A 409 8.57 28.49 9.38
CA VAL A 409 9.96 28.93 9.24
C VAL A 409 10.17 29.49 7.85
N GLU A 410 9.82 28.80 6.76
CA GLU A 410 9.97 29.36 5.39
C GLU A 410 9.16 30.64 5.18
N ALA A 411 7.93 30.70 5.70
CA ALA A 411 7.06 31.87 5.60
C ALA A 411 7.64 33.09 6.31
N SER A 412 8.37 32.88 7.42
CA SER A 412 9.05 33.93 8.18
C SER A 412 10.28 34.51 7.47
N LYS A 413 10.74 33.90 6.37
CA LYS A 413 11.90 34.31 5.58
C LYS A 413 13.17 34.55 6.42
N PRO A 414 13.64 33.54 7.18
CA PRO A 414 14.74 33.70 8.10
C PRO A 414 16.05 33.96 7.34
N THR A 415 16.91 34.77 7.96
CA THR A 415 18.25 35.09 7.46
C THR A 415 19.36 34.50 8.32
N ASN A 416 19.02 33.92 9.48
CA ASN A 416 19.94 33.27 10.40
C ASN A 416 19.26 32.15 11.20
N SER A 417 20.07 31.23 11.75
CA SER A 417 19.57 30.07 12.49
C SER A 417 18.77 30.44 13.73
N LYS A 418 19.12 31.54 14.43
CA LYS A 418 18.42 31.98 15.65
C LYS A 418 16.99 32.40 15.36
N ALA A 419 16.76 33.07 14.23
CA ALA A 419 15.42 33.44 13.77
C ALA A 419 14.59 32.21 13.42
N ALA A 420 15.17 31.24 12.71
CA ALA A 420 14.48 29.99 12.38
C ALA A 420 14.15 29.15 13.63
N ASP A 421 15.08 29.02 14.56
CA ASP A 421 14.87 28.31 15.84
C ASP A 421 13.78 28.97 16.69
N LYS A 422 13.71 30.31 16.73
CA LYS A 422 12.66 31.04 17.44
C LYS A 422 11.25 30.74 16.92
N VAL A 423 11.11 30.43 15.62
CA VAL A 423 9.81 30.02 15.06
C VAL A 423 9.54 28.55 15.41
N LEU A 424 10.54 27.69 15.22
CA LEU A 424 10.39 26.26 15.44
C LEU A 424 10.21 25.88 16.92
N SER A 425 10.68 26.71 17.87
CA SER A 425 10.49 26.54 19.32
C SER A 425 9.03 26.57 19.77
N LYS A 426 8.12 27.10 18.95
CA LYS A 426 6.67 27.02 19.16
C LYS A 426 6.11 25.61 18.91
N TYR A 427 6.82 24.81 18.12
CA TYR A 427 6.40 23.48 17.68
C TYR A 427 7.16 22.36 18.37
N GLU A 428 8.40 22.58 18.78
CA GLU A 428 9.19 21.55 19.47
C GLU A 428 10.02 22.15 20.60
N SER A 429 9.91 21.57 21.80
CA SER A 429 10.63 22.00 23.00
C SER A 429 12.06 21.44 23.08
N ASN A 430 12.32 20.26 22.53
CA ASN A 430 13.62 19.60 22.54
C ASN A 430 14.58 20.28 21.54
N LEU A 431 15.67 20.84 22.07
CA LEU A 431 16.68 21.55 21.28
C LEU A 431 17.35 20.65 20.23
N GLY A 432 17.59 19.37 20.55
CA GLY A 432 18.20 18.41 19.64
C GLY A 432 17.33 18.15 18.41
N ILE A 433 16.02 17.96 18.60
CA ILE A 433 15.07 17.76 17.50
C ILE A 433 14.97 19.02 16.63
N ARG A 434 14.92 20.21 17.24
CA ARG A 434 14.94 21.47 16.48
C ARG A 434 16.21 21.62 15.63
N HIS A 435 17.37 21.36 16.22
CA HIS A 435 18.64 21.38 15.50
C HIS A 435 18.66 20.37 14.35
N PHE A 436 18.13 19.16 14.57
CA PHE A 436 17.99 18.14 13.54
C PHE A 436 17.14 18.64 12.36
N LEU A 437 15.95 19.20 12.62
CA LEU A 437 15.08 19.74 11.57
C LEU A 437 15.74 20.91 10.82
N LEU A 438 16.34 21.86 11.55
CA LEU A 438 17.03 23.03 10.99
C LEU A 438 18.29 22.66 10.19
N ALA A 439 18.88 21.48 10.41
CA ALA A 439 20.01 21.00 9.61
C ALA A 439 19.68 20.83 8.12
N ASN A 440 18.39 20.76 7.77
CA ASN A 440 17.91 20.70 6.38
C ASN A 440 17.88 22.07 5.69
N ILE A 441 18.19 23.16 6.38
CA ILE A 441 18.14 24.50 5.78
C ILE A 441 19.26 24.67 4.74
N VAL A 442 18.87 25.11 3.54
CA VAL A 442 19.74 25.61 2.49
C VAL A 442 19.97 27.11 2.70
N ARG A 443 21.23 27.46 2.96
CA ARG A 443 21.68 28.84 3.14
C ARG A 443 22.04 29.44 1.79
N HIS A 444 21.21 30.33 1.29
CA HIS A 444 21.48 31.03 0.02
C HIS A 444 22.45 32.19 0.25
N ARG A 445 23.57 32.21 -0.47
CA ARG A 445 24.60 33.26 -0.35
C ARG A 445 24.30 34.54 -1.12
N ASP A 446 23.23 34.53 -1.93
CA ASP A 446 22.79 35.62 -2.79
C ASP A 446 21.76 36.56 -2.12
N GLY A 447 21.61 36.47 -0.80
CA GLY A 447 20.66 37.27 -0.03
C GLY A 447 19.22 36.75 -0.06
N ARG A 448 18.93 35.64 -0.74
CA ARG A 448 17.60 35.00 -0.66
C ARG A 448 17.34 34.44 0.74
N PRO A 449 16.07 34.47 1.22
CA PRO A 449 15.70 33.83 2.47
C PRO A 449 16.08 32.36 2.49
N TRP A 450 16.47 31.87 3.66
CA TRP A 450 16.79 30.45 3.85
C TRP A 450 15.54 29.59 3.65
N THR A 451 15.70 28.48 2.94
CA THR A 451 14.61 27.52 2.64
C THR A 451 15.05 26.12 3.06
N PHE A 452 14.12 25.18 3.20
CA PHE A 452 14.49 23.79 3.44
C PHE A 452 14.89 23.08 2.14
N GLY A 453 15.91 22.24 2.23
CA GLY A 453 16.38 21.37 1.15
C GLY A 453 15.49 20.15 0.91
N ILE A 454 14.29 20.12 1.49
CA ILE A 454 13.32 19.04 1.35
C ILE A 454 11.99 19.62 0.83
N PRO A 455 11.24 18.91 -0.03
CA PRO A 455 9.99 19.40 -0.57
C PRO A 455 8.86 19.25 0.46
N LEU A 456 8.77 20.19 1.41
CA LEU A 456 7.83 20.16 2.54
C LEU A 456 6.39 19.86 2.12
N LYS A 457 5.91 20.46 1.03
CA LYS A 457 4.55 20.22 0.51
C LYS A 457 4.34 18.79 0.01
N THR A 458 5.36 18.19 -0.61
CA THR A 458 5.30 16.79 -1.07
C THR A 458 5.28 15.85 0.12
N LEU A 459 6.14 16.08 1.12
CA LEU A 459 6.19 15.27 2.33
C LEU A 459 4.89 15.42 3.14
N ALA A 460 4.37 16.64 3.27
CA ALA A 460 3.08 16.91 3.92
C ALA A 460 1.96 16.09 3.30
N LYS A 461 1.87 16.12 1.97
CA LYS A 461 0.89 15.36 1.21
C LYS A 461 1.05 13.85 1.43
N ALA A 462 2.28 13.34 1.40
CA ALA A 462 2.54 11.91 1.60
C ALA A 462 2.15 11.42 3.00
N ILE A 463 2.34 12.26 4.03
CA ILE A 463 1.89 11.97 5.40
C ILE A 463 0.36 12.03 5.49
N GLN A 464 -0.26 13.10 4.97
CA GLN A 464 -1.72 13.29 5.02
C GLN A 464 -2.50 12.23 4.25
N GLU A 465 -1.97 11.75 3.12
CA GLU A 465 -2.57 10.68 2.31
C GLU A 465 -2.31 9.27 2.89
N GLY A 466 -1.54 9.17 3.97
CA GLY A 466 -1.27 7.91 4.68
C GLY A 466 -0.16 7.05 4.07
N HIS A 467 0.51 7.50 2.99
CA HIS A 467 1.59 6.74 2.35
C HIS A 467 2.81 6.51 3.28
N MET A 468 3.00 7.40 4.26
CA MET A 468 4.06 7.29 5.27
C MET A 468 3.60 6.61 6.57
N ALA A 469 2.29 6.43 6.75
CA ALA A 469 1.75 5.65 7.86
C ALA A 469 1.67 4.16 7.50
N ASP A 470 1.44 3.86 6.21
CA ASP A 470 1.26 2.51 5.68
C ASP A 470 2.53 1.62 5.79
N PHE A 471 2.32 0.31 5.73
CA PHE A 471 3.36 -0.67 5.42
C PHE A 471 2.86 -1.60 4.30
N PRO A 472 3.59 -1.75 3.18
CA PRO A 472 3.05 -2.32 1.95
C PRO A 472 2.73 -3.81 2.01
N TYR A 473 3.21 -4.53 3.05
CA TYR A 473 2.94 -5.95 3.27
C TYR A 473 2.01 -6.14 4.46
N LYS A 474 0.95 -6.94 4.28
CA LYS A 474 -0.07 -7.17 5.32
C LYS A 474 -0.20 -8.62 5.76
N ASP A 475 0.30 -9.56 4.96
CA ASP A 475 0.18 -10.99 5.21
C ASP A 475 1.57 -11.63 5.35
N PRO A 476 2.03 -11.85 6.59
CA PRO A 476 3.29 -12.54 6.86
C PRO A 476 3.29 -14.01 6.42
N GLY A 477 2.15 -14.62 6.10
CA GLY A 477 2.08 -15.98 5.55
C GLY A 477 2.53 -16.05 4.09
N VAL A 478 2.49 -14.93 3.37
CA VAL A 478 2.81 -14.86 1.93
C VAL A 478 4.21 -14.32 1.67
N THR A 479 4.72 -13.42 2.51
CA THR A 479 6.02 -12.78 2.31
C THR A 479 6.79 -12.70 3.61
N ARG A 480 7.99 -13.29 3.63
CA ARG A 480 8.90 -13.31 4.78
C ARG A 480 10.32 -13.06 4.33
N TYR A 481 11.11 -12.47 5.22
CA TYR A 481 12.55 -12.38 5.08
C TYR A 481 13.18 -13.30 6.12
N GLU A 482 13.66 -14.44 5.63
CA GLU A 482 14.33 -15.45 6.44
C GLU A 482 15.81 -15.12 6.65
N GLY A 483 16.28 -13.90 6.40
CA GLY A 483 17.69 -13.50 6.62
C GLY A 483 17.97 -13.01 8.05
N PRO A 484 19.25 -12.92 8.47
CA PRO A 484 19.61 -12.37 9.78
C PRO A 484 19.08 -10.94 9.92
N THR A 485 18.38 -10.67 11.02
CA THR A 485 17.78 -9.36 11.28
C THR A 485 18.12 -8.89 12.69
N LEU A 486 18.67 -7.69 12.86
CA LEU A 486 18.83 -7.05 14.17
C LEU A 486 17.85 -5.89 14.29
N LEU A 487 16.77 -6.09 15.04
CA LEU A 487 15.85 -5.02 15.37
C LEU A 487 16.40 -4.19 16.53
N ILE A 488 16.69 -2.91 16.28
CA ILE A 488 17.15 -1.99 17.32
C ILE A 488 15.98 -1.11 17.74
N ARG A 489 15.67 -1.04 19.03
CA ARG A 489 14.52 -0.30 19.58
C ARG A 489 14.98 0.68 20.66
N GLY A 490 14.46 1.92 20.59
CA GLY A 490 14.52 2.85 21.71
C GLY A 490 13.42 2.53 22.72
N THR A 491 13.75 2.21 23.96
CA THR A 491 12.76 1.76 24.97
C THR A 491 11.76 2.85 25.35
N LYS A 492 12.11 4.13 25.18
CA LYS A 492 11.24 5.29 25.42
C LYS A 492 10.44 5.70 24.18
N SER A 493 10.61 4.98 23.05
CA SER A 493 9.94 5.24 21.79
C SER A 493 8.61 4.50 21.65
N HIS A 494 7.64 5.12 20.99
CA HIS A 494 6.33 4.51 20.72
C HIS A 494 6.26 3.75 19.38
N TYR A 495 7.35 3.67 18.62
CA TYR A 495 7.35 3.08 17.27
C TYR A 495 7.42 1.55 17.26
N VAL A 496 7.94 0.94 18.32
CA VAL A 496 8.09 -0.52 18.47
C VAL A 496 7.62 -0.98 19.86
N PRO A 497 6.32 -0.86 20.18
CA PRO A 497 5.77 -1.44 21.40
C PRO A 497 5.90 -2.98 21.40
N ASP A 498 5.92 -3.57 22.60
CA ASP A 498 6.04 -5.02 22.78
C ASP A 498 4.98 -5.82 22.02
N ASP A 499 3.76 -5.28 21.91
CA ASP A 499 2.64 -5.87 21.18
C ASP A 499 2.92 -6.09 19.69
N PHE A 500 3.92 -5.40 19.11
CA PHE A 500 4.29 -5.55 17.70
C PHE A 500 5.40 -6.58 17.47
N LEU A 501 6.11 -7.02 18.51
CA LEU A 501 7.17 -8.03 18.39
C LEU A 501 6.66 -9.35 17.76
N PRO A 502 5.46 -9.87 18.08
CA PRO A 502 4.93 -11.04 17.40
C PRO A 502 4.73 -10.84 15.89
N ALA A 503 4.26 -9.66 15.46
CA ALA A 503 4.07 -9.35 14.05
C ALA A 503 5.43 -9.20 13.33
N ILE A 504 6.41 -8.61 13.99
CA ILE A 504 7.80 -8.54 13.50
C ILE A 504 8.35 -9.95 13.29
N GLY A 505 8.23 -10.84 14.27
CA GLY A 505 8.70 -12.22 14.17
C GLY A 505 7.99 -13.04 13.09
N GLN A 506 6.78 -12.66 12.68
CA GLN A 506 6.10 -13.31 11.55
C GLN A 506 6.69 -12.91 10.18
N PHE A 507 7.12 -11.66 10.02
CA PHE A 507 7.78 -11.18 8.79
C PHE A 507 9.28 -11.49 8.76
N PHE A 508 9.93 -11.46 9.94
CA PHE A 508 11.38 -11.57 10.14
C PHE A 508 11.67 -12.63 11.21
N PRO A 509 11.51 -13.92 10.94
CA PRO A 509 11.60 -14.97 11.97
C PRO A 509 12.98 -15.16 12.59
N ARG A 510 14.06 -14.70 11.93
CA ARG A 510 15.43 -14.70 12.47
C ARG A 510 15.84 -13.33 13.02
N PHE A 511 14.91 -12.64 13.67
CA PHE A 511 15.23 -11.36 14.30
C PHE A 511 15.82 -11.54 15.71
N GLU A 512 16.81 -10.73 16.02
CA GLU A 512 17.31 -10.45 17.36
C GLU A 512 16.85 -9.04 17.77
N LEU A 513 16.62 -8.83 19.07
CA LEU A 513 16.18 -7.54 19.61
C LEU A 513 17.33 -6.91 20.41
N LEU A 514 17.68 -5.67 20.10
CA LEU A 514 18.57 -4.83 20.88
C LEU A 514 17.80 -3.61 21.39
N ASP A 515 17.61 -3.55 22.71
CA ASP A 515 16.96 -2.44 23.40
C ASP A 515 18.00 -1.43 23.88
N ILE A 516 17.76 -0.14 23.60
CA ILE A 516 18.62 0.98 24.01
C ILE A 516 17.75 1.98 24.79
N ASP A 517 18.23 2.48 25.93
CA ASP A 517 17.46 3.35 26.83
C ASP A 517 17.31 4.81 26.34
N CYS A 518 16.74 5.00 25.16
CA CYS A 518 16.57 6.29 24.51
C CYS A 518 15.21 6.44 23.83
N GLY A 519 14.93 7.66 23.34
CA GLY A 519 13.75 7.98 22.56
C GLY A 519 13.87 7.51 21.10
N HIS A 520 13.11 8.16 20.22
CA HIS A 520 13.07 7.80 18.80
C HIS A 520 14.40 8.02 18.06
N TRP A 521 15.23 8.95 18.52
CA TRP A 521 16.45 9.36 17.83
C TRP A 521 17.67 8.54 18.26
N VAL A 522 17.53 7.21 18.28
CA VAL A 522 18.50 6.24 18.82
C VAL A 522 19.96 6.57 18.47
N ILE A 523 20.27 6.80 17.19
CA ILE A 523 21.65 7.06 16.75
C ILE A 523 22.18 8.42 17.24
N SER A 524 21.31 9.41 17.38
CA SER A 524 21.69 10.75 17.85
C SER A 524 21.76 10.86 19.36
N GLU A 525 20.88 10.14 20.07
CA GLU A 525 20.82 10.12 21.53
C GLU A 525 21.89 9.18 22.11
N GLU A 526 22.05 7.98 21.55
CA GLU A 526 22.89 6.89 22.10
C GLU A 526 23.78 6.26 21.00
N MET A 527 24.61 7.08 20.35
CA MET A 527 25.47 6.66 19.24
C MET A 527 26.41 5.50 19.61
N GLU A 528 27.02 5.54 20.79
CA GLU A 528 28.04 4.55 21.18
C GLU A 528 27.39 3.19 21.50
N GLN A 529 26.22 3.17 22.16
CA GLN A 529 25.47 1.93 22.39
C GLN A 529 24.99 1.32 21.08
N PHE A 530 24.45 2.15 20.17
CA PHE A 530 24.06 1.71 18.83
C PHE A 530 25.26 1.10 18.07
N ARG A 531 26.40 1.79 18.08
CA ARG A 531 27.62 1.35 17.41
C ARG A 531 28.14 0.02 17.97
N ALA A 532 28.23 -0.08 19.30
CA ALA A 532 28.68 -1.29 19.98
C ALA A 532 27.79 -2.49 19.67
N GLY A 533 26.46 -2.31 19.75
CA GLY A 533 25.50 -3.39 19.47
C GLY A 533 25.52 -3.85 18.01
N VAL A 534 25.65 -2.92 17.04
CA VAL A 534 25.82 -3.28 15.63
C VAL A 534 27.14 -4.03 15.43
N ARG A 535 28.24 -3.60 16.07
CA ARG A 535 29.53 -4.26 15.98
C ARG A 535 29.48 -5.70 16.50
N GLU A 536 28.98 -5.88 17.72
CA GLU A 536 28.87 -7.19 18.37
C GLU A 536 27.99 -8.15 17.56
N TRP A 537 26.89 -7.65 16.98
CA TRP A 537 26.01 -8.49 16.17
C TRP A 537 26.67 -8.96 14.87
N PHE A 538 27.41 -8.10 14.17
CA PHE A 538 28.16 -8.51 12.98
C PHE A 538 29.29 -9.49 13.34
N GLU A 539 30.01 -9.28 14.45
CA GLU A 539 31.02 -10.22 14.96
C GLU A 539 30.40 -11.61 15.16
N LYS A 540 29.22 -11.70 15.80
CA LYS A 540 28.48 -12.97 15.98
C LYS A 540 28.07 -13.61 14.65
N LEU A 541 27.62 -12.83 13.67
CA LEU A 541 27.22 -13.34 12.36
C LEU A 541 28.39 -13.91 11.55
N GLU A 542 29.60 -13.40 11.75
CA GLU A 542 30.81 -13.87 11.07
C GLU A 542 31.36 -15.17 11.68
N GLU A 543 31.00 -15.47 12.94
CA GLU A 543 31.36 -16.72 13.64
C GLU A 543 30.42 -17.90 13.32
N MET A 544 29.23 -17.64 12.76
CA MET A 544 28.21 -18.63 12.39
C MET A 544 28.37 -19.14 10.96
#